data_AF-A0A0J7I9A5-F1
#
_entry.id   AF-A0A0J7I9A5-F1
#
_cell.length_a   1.000
_cell.length_b   1.000
_cell.length_c   1.000
_cell.angle_alpha   90.00
_cell.angle_beta   90.00
_cell.angle_gamma   90.00
#
_symmetry.space_group_name_H-M   'P 1'
#
loop_
_entity.id
_entity.type
_entity.pdbx_description
1 polymer ?
#
loop_
_entity_poly.entity_id
_entity_poly.type
_entity_poly.pdbx_seq_one_letter_code
_entity_poly.pdbx_strand_id
1 'polypeptide(L)'
;MENMLDHIDLIHRYLSAYIADQFRVNIDLEGEYTFTQNIVSKKAIIATTFTKKIFSDPQLKLFLAAIIAEINSGKCTIELIRERIRHFEAAKGQPARRII
;
A
#
# COMPACT_ATOMS: atom_id res chain seq x y z
N MET A 1 4.25 -9.35 21.23
CA MET A 1 3.62 -8.02 21.09
C MET A 1 3.97 -7.59 19.68
N GLU A 2 3.02 -7.62 18.75
CA GLU A 2 3.25 -7.27 17.34
C GLU A 2 3.69 -5.80 17.29
N ASN A 3 4.84 -5.50 16.67
CA ASN A 3 5.44 -4.17 16.76
C ASN A 3 4.70 -3.23 15.80
N MET A 4 4.35 -2.02 16.26
CA MET A 4 3.72 -1.00 15.41
C MET A 4 4.57 -0.70 14.16
N LEU A 5 5.89 -0.79 14.28
CA LEU A 5 6.83 -0.65 13.18
C LEU A 5 6.64 -1.75 12.11
N ASP A 6 6.40 -2.99 12.52
CA ASP A 6 6.17 -4.11 11.59
C ASP A 6 4.91 -3.89 10.75
N HIS A 7 3.87 -3.27 11.33
CA HIS A 7 2.65 -2.93 10.60
C HIS A 7 2.88 -1.80 9.59
N ILE A 8 3.69 -0.80 9.95
CA ILE A 8 4.04 0.33 9.08
C ILE A 8 4.81 -0.17 7.85
N ASP A 9 5.86 -0.95 8.08
CA ASP A 9 6.71 -1.48 7.00
C ASP A 9 5.92 -2.42 6.08
N LEU A 10 5.05 -3.24 6.66
CA LEU A 10 4.20 -4.15 5.89
C LEU A 10 3.22 -3.38 4.99
N ILE A 11 2.56 -2.35 5.52
CA ILE A 11 1.64 -1.51 4.74
C ILE A 11 2.40 -0.75 3.65
N HIS A 12 3.58 -0.21 3.97
CA HIS A 12 4.40 0.47 2.98
C HIS A 12 4.77 -0.45 1.82
N ARG A 13 5.30 -1.65 2.13
CA ARG A 13 5.63 -2.68 1.13
C ARG A 13 4.42 -3.07 0.29
N TYR A 14 3.26 -3.21 0.92
CA TYR A 14 2.00 -3.53 0.24
C TYR A 14 1.61 -2.46 -0.77
N LEU A 15 1.58 -1.20 -0.36
CA LEU A 15 1.21 -0.08 -1.24
C LEU A 15 2.17 0.03 -2.43
N SER A 16 3.49 -0.06 -2.18
CA SER A 16 4.50 -0.02 -3.24
C SER A 16 4.35 -1.21 -4.21
N ALA A 17 4.14 -2.43 -3.70
CA ALA A 17 3.96 -3.61 -4.53
C ALA A 17 2.70 -3.51 -5.40
N TYR A 18 1.60 -3.02 -4.83
CA TYR A 18 0.32 -2.94 -5.53
C TYR A 18 0.33 -1.84 -6.61
N ILE A 19 0.97 -0.69 -6.34
CA ILE A 19 1.18 0.34 -7.36
C ILE A 19 2.04 -0.20 -8.51
N ALA A 20 3.14 -0.88 -8.19
CA ALA A 20 4.02 -1.45 -9.19
C ALA A 20 3.30 -2.49 -10.07
N ASP A 21 2.41 -3.28 -9.50
CA ASP A 21 1.58 -4.24 -10.23
C ASP A 21 0.55 -3.56 -11.16
N GLN A 22 -0.20 -2.58 -10.64
CA GLN A 22 -1.32 -1.96 -11.38
C GLN A 22 -0.88 -0.91 -12.40
N PHE A 23 0.12 -0.09 -12.06
CA PHE A 23 0.56 1.04 -12.87
C PHE A 23 1.89 0.77 -13.59
N ARG A 24 2.56 -0.35 -13.32
CA ARG A 24 3.89 -0.68 -13.87
C ARG A 24 4.95 0.40 -13.61
N VAL A 25 4.81 1.12 -12.49
CA VAL A 25 5.72 2.18 -12.06
C VAL A 25 6.24 1.88 -10.65
N ASN A 26 7.50 2.20 -10.41
CA ASN A 26 8.06 2.20 -9.07
C ASN A 26 8.05 3.63 -8.54
N ILE A 27 7.15 3.93 -7.61
CA ILE A 27 6.99 5.27 -7.04
C ILE A 27 7.41 5.21 -5.58
N ASP A 28 8.32 6.11 -5.23
CA ASP A 28 8.65 6.36 -3.84
C ASP A 28 7.43 6.94 -3.10
N LEU A 29 7.03 6.32 -2.00
CA LEU A 29 5.87 6.76 -1.21
C LEU A 29 6.28 7.53 0.05
N GLU A 30 7.57 7.81 0.23
CA GLU A 30 8.06 8.62 1.34
C GLU A 30 7.40 10.00 1.35
N GLY A 31 6.84 10.37 2.51
CA GLY A 31 6.14 11.64 2.70
C GLY A 31 4.78 11.76 1.99
N GLU A 32 4.30 10.74 1.27
CA GLU A 32 2.99 10.77 0.59
C GLU A 32 1.83 10.44 1.52
N TYR A 33 2.14 9.82 2.66
CA TYR A 33 1.20 9.60 3.76
C TYR A 33 1.96 9.50 5.08
N THR A 34 1.22 9.57 6.18
CA THR A 34 1.75 9.39 7.54
C THR A 34 0.85 8.49 8.36
N PHE A 35 1.45 7.75 9.29
CA PHE A 35 0.72 7.00 10.30
C PHE A 35 0.43 7.92 11.49
N THR A 36 -0.83 8.04 11.84
CA THR A 36 -1.28 8.87 12.95
C THR A 36 -2.40 8.17 13.70
N GLN A 37 -2.98 8.84 14.69
CA GLN A 37 -4.06 8.29 15.50
C GLN A 37 -5.33 9.09 15.30
N ASN A 38 -6.45 8.40 15.10
CA ASN A 38 -7.76 9.04 15.14
C ASN A 38 -8.01 9.62 16.53
N ILE A 39 -8.34 10.90 16.60
CA ILE A 39 -8.48 11.64 17.87
C ILE A 39 -9.59 11.04 18.76
N VAL A 40 -10.68 10.57 18.14
CA VAL A 40 -11.87 10.06 18.83
C VAL A 40 -11.69 8.59 19.21
N SER A 41 -11.41 7.71 18.24
CA SER A 41 -11.37 6.27 18.47
C SER A 41 -10.04 5.76 19.01
N LYS A 42 -8.99 6.59 19.01
CA LYS A 42 -7.61 6.22 19.36
C LYS A 42 -7.03 5.10 18.49
N LYS A 43 -7.66 4.75 17.36
CA LYS A 43 -7.12 3.78 16.40
C LYS A 43 -6.04 4.42 15.54
N ALA A 44 -4.99 3.66 15.24
CA ALA A 44 -4.01 4.05 14.24
C ALA A 44 -4.68 4.13 12.87
N ILE A 45 -4.37 5.18 12.10
CA ILE A 45 -4.88 5.44 10.76
C ILE A 45 -3.74 5.95 9.87
N ILE A 46 -3.93 5.84 8.58
CA ILE A 46 -3.06 6.43 7.56
C ILE A 46 -3.71 7.73 7.10
N ALA A 47 -3.01 8.86 7.24
CA ALA A 47 -3.43 10.14 6.70
C ALA A 47 -2.63 10.45 5.43
N THR A 48 -3.31 10.82 4.35
CA THR A 48 -2.66 11.19 3.08
C THR A 48 -2.06 12.59 3.16
N THR A 49 -0.84 12.74 2.68
CA THR A 49 -0.09 14.01 2.63
C THR A 49 0.41 14.32 1.22
N PHE A 50 -0.28 13.75 0.22
CA PHE A 50 0.11 13.71 -1.18
C PHE A 50 0.84 14.97 -1.65
N THR A 51 2.03 14.79 -2.19
CA THR A 51 2.85 15.85 -2.76
C THR A 51 2.49 16.07 -4.23
N LYS A 52 3.13 17.05 -4.87
CA LYS A 52 2.99 17.30 -6.31
C LYS A 52 3.20 16.05 -7.17
N LYS A 53 4.06 15.11 -6.72
CA LYS A 53 4.34 13.83 -7.38
C LYS A 53 3.07 12.98 -7.56
N ILE A 54 2.25 12.89 -6.53
CA ILE A 54 0.97 12.16 -6.60
C ILE A 54 -0.11 13.02 -7.24
N PHE A 55 -0.12 14.33 -7.01
CA PHE A 55 -1.10 15.23 -7.65
C PHE A 55 -0.97 15.33 -9.17
N SER A 56 0.24 15.11 -9.73
CA SER A 56 0.45 15.09 -11.18
C SER A 56 -0.16 13.88 -11.88
N ASP A 57 -0.53 12.83 -11.15
CA ASP A 57 -1.23 11.65 -11.66
C ASP A 57 -2.57 11.45 -10.92
N PRO A 58 -3.69 11.95 -11.48
CA PRO A 58 -4.99 11.83 -10.86
C PRO A 58 -5.46 10.39 -10.64
N GLN A 59 -5.05 9.44 -11.50
CA GLN A 59 -5.46 8.04 -11.40
C GLN A 59 -4.73 7.37 -10.24
N LEU A 60 -3.41 7.57 -10.14
CA LEU A 60 -2.62 7.10 -9.01
C LEU A 60 -3.11 7.68 -7.69
N LYS A 61 -3.41 8.99 -7.66
CA LYS A 61 -3.97 9.65 -6.46
C LYS A 61 -5.26 9.01 -6.01
N LEU A 62 -6.20 8.79 -6.94
CA LEU A 62 -7.50 8.19 -6.63
C LEU A 62 -7.32 6.76 -6.11
N PHE A 63 -6.46 5.98 -6.77
CA PHE A 63 -6.14 4.62 -6.38
C PHE A 63 -5.55 4.53 -4.96
N LEU A 64 -4.53 5.36 -4.66
CA LEU A 64 -3.92 5.40 -3.34
C LEU A 64 -4.91 5.81 -2.26
N ALA A 65 -5.73 6.84 -2.53
CA ALA A 65 -6.75 7.29 -1.59
C ALA A 65 -7.77 6.18 -1.28
N ALA A 66 -8.21 5.44 -2.31
CA ALA A 66 -9.16 4.35 -2.14
C ALA A 66 -8.57 3.22 -1.26
N ILE A 67 -7.35 2.77 -1.54
CA ILE A 67 -6.71 1.70 -0.74
C ILE A 67 -6.49 2.15 0.71
N ILE A 68 -6.02 3.38 0.91
CA ILE A 68 -5.84 3.92 2.26
C ILE A 68 -7.17 3.99 3.01
N ALA A 69 -8.27 4.34 2.33
CA ALA A 69 -9.60 4.32 2.92
C ALA A 69 -10.08 2.91 3.28
N GLU A 70 -9.77 1.90 2.46
CA GLU A 70 -10.06 0.49 2.77
C GLU A 70 -9.29 -0.01 3.99
N ILE A 71 -8.00 0.36 4.11
CA ILE A 71 -7.19 0.06 5.30
C ILE A 71 -7.78 0.75 6.54
N ASN A 72 -8.03 2.05 6.46
CA ASN A 72 -8.56 2.83 7.58
C ASN A 72 -9.97 2.39 8.03
N SER A 73 -10.78 1.86 7.12
CA SER A 73 -12.11 1.31 7.44
C SER A 73 -12.05 -0.13 7.99
N GLY A 74 -10.87 -0.75 8.03
CA GLY A 74 -10.68 -2.12 8.50
C GLY A 74 -11.14 -3.19 7.50
N LYS A 75 -11.50 -2.80 6.27
CA LYS A 75 -11.84 -3.76 5.20
C LYS A 75 -10.61 -4.47 4.66
N CYS A 76 -9.45 -3.83 4.73
CA CYS A 76 -8.17 -4.42 4.38
C CYS A 76 -7.39 -4.78 5.65
N THR A 77 -7.43 -6.05 6.05
CA THR A 77 -6.74 -6.53 7.26
C THR A 77 -5.28 -6.87 6.98
N ILE A 78 -4.48 -7.02 8.05
CA ILE A 78 -3.06 -7.38 7.97
C ILE A 78 -2.87 -8.75 7.31
N GLU A 79 -3.75 -9.71 7.55
CA GLU A 79 -3.72 -11.04 6.95
C GLU A 79 -3.92 -10.95 5.43
N LEU A 80 -4.90 -10.16 4.98
CA LEU A 80 -5.16 -9.91 3.56
C LEU A 80 -3.97 -9.21 2.90
N ILE A 81 -3.37 -8.23 3.58
CA ILE A 81 -2.16 -7.55 3.11
C ILE A 81 -1.01 -8.55 2.92
N ARG A 82 -0.75 -9.41 3.91
CA ARG A 82 0.28 -10.45 3.84
C ARG A 82 0.03 -11.41 2.68
N GLU A 83 -1.22 -11.83 2.47
CA GLU A 83 -1.60 -12.69 1.37
C GLU A 83 -1.36 -12.04 0.01
N ARG A 84 -1.77 -10.78 -0.15
CA ARG A 84 -1.56 -10.03 -1.39
C ARG A 84 -0.08 -9.81 -1.70
N ILE A 85 0.74 -9.47 -0.71
CA ILE A 85 2.20 -9.36 -0.89
C ILE A 85 2.77 -10.68 -1.42
N ARG A 86 2.40 -11.83 -0.83
CA ARG A 86 2.84 -13.14 -1.33
C ARG A 86 2.41 -13.38 -2.77
N HIS A 87 1.21 -12.97 -3.16
CA HIS A 87 0.75 -13.08 -4.54
C HIS A 87 1.59 -12.23 -5.50
N PHE A 88 1.90 -10.98 -5.15
CA PHE A 88 2.76 -10.11 -5.95
C PHE A 88 4.20 -10.66 -6.07
N GLU A 89 4.75 -11.22 -5.01
CA GLU A 89 6.08 -11.84 -5.01
C GLU A 89 6.10 -13.14 -5.83
N ALA A 90 5.06 -13.97 -5.73
CA ALA A 90 4.92 -15.19 -6.54
C ALA A 90 4.78 -14.89 -8.04
N ALA A 91 4.04 -13.83 -8.40
CA ALA A 91 3.90 -13.39 -9.78
C ALA A 91 5.23 -12.91 -10.40
N LYS A 92 6.13 -12.33 -9.59
CA LYS A 92 7.49 -11.94 -10.03
C LYS A 92 8.43 -13.14 -10.20
N GLY A 93 8.18 -14.25 -9.52
CA GLY A 93 9.02 -15.45 -9.52
C GLY A 93 8.73 -16.49 -10.60
N GLN A 94 7.70 -16.30 -11.43
CA GLN A 94 7.44 -17.20 -12.57
C GLN A 94 8.29 -16.76 -13.78
N PRO A 95 9.33 -17.52 -14.18
CA PRO A 95 9.92 -17.31 -15.49
C PRO A 95 8.82 -17.53 -16.52
N ALA A 96 8.66 -16.58 -17.44
CA ALA A 96 7.79 -16.73 -18.59
C ALA A 96 8.04 -18.12 -19.17
N ARG A 97 7.03 -19.00 -19.10
CA ARG A 97 7.10 -20.31 -19.74
C ARG A 97 7.40 -20.04 -21.21
N ARG A 98 8.65 -20.24 -21.62
CA ARG A 98 9.03 -20.31 -23.02
C ARG A 98 8.24 -21.47 -23.59
N ILE A 99 7.14 -21.15 -24.26
CA ILE A 99 6.54 -22.06 -25.22
C ILE A 99 7.56 -22.09 -26.37
N ILE A 100 8.25 -23.22 -26.49
CA ILE A 100 9.14 -23.55 -27.60
C ILE A 100 8.28 -24.19 -28.69
#